data_AF-A0A381FLL2-F1
#
_entry.id   AF-A0A381FLL2-F1
#
_cell.length_a   1.000
_cell.length_b   1.000
_cell.length_c   1.000
_cell.angle_alpha   90.00
_cell.angle_beta   90.00
_cell.angle_gamma   90.00
#
_symmetry.space_group_name_H-M   'P 1'
#
loop_
_entity.id
_entity.type
_entity.pdbx_description
1 polymer ?
#
loop_
_entity_poly.entity_id
_entity_poly.type
_entity_poly.pdbx_seq_one_letter_code
_entity_poly.pdbx_strand_id
1 'polypeptide(L)'
;MSKFLPERKKLLEDVFDKASNETPETSFSGILKNLEIVLRDEYKITLSYKTFENYYKAIVKEEGDYPIKSLILDDLSRYLGFESFNDYCSGWKSFEYKVNQALSNLVITVINKPIIKMPEFLTKQSNLGILGVLLVGGFLAGNKIINNQTPTISKESLTKNLEIENAQVLGIAHIPVTMESKVSQQTPTISVKQQNCMYWDDKEYKLAYCDDKNPKIELKPIDEILVAYFQRITRKDTLTVDNAYGKVWYSKHKGNVEFFTSDGIDPENGKELRKATEYIIETYGRQ
;
A
#
# COMPACT_ATOMS: atom_id res chain seq x y z
N MET A 1 10.27 3.54 16.18
CA MET A 1 9.27 2.97 15.26
C MET A 1 8.68 1.76 15.93
N SER A 2 7.38 1.80 16.23
CA SER A 2 6.69 0.66 16.80
C SER A 2 6.68 -0.51 15.82
N LYS A 3 6.70 -1.72 16.37
CA LYS A 3 6.93 -2.98 15.66
C LYS A 3 5.84 -3.36 14.63
N PHE A 4 4.76 -2.58 14.52
CA PHE A 4 3.57 -2.92 13.72
C PHE A 4 2.85 -1.70 13.11
N LEU A 5 3.58 -0.64 12.73
CA LEU A 5 2.95 0.53 12.15
C LEU A 5 2.15 0.26 10.85
N PRO A 6 2.68 -0.48 9.85
CA PRO A 6 1.92 -0.73 8.62
C PRO A 6 0.69 -1.61 8.85
N GLU A 7 0.78 -2.60 9.72
CA GLU A 7 -0.34 -3.51 10.02
C GLU A 7 -1.46 -2.80 10.76
N ARG A 8 -1.12 -1.91 11.70
CA ARG A 8 -2.11 -1.08 12.41
C ARG A 8 -2.78 -0.10 11.45
N LYS A 9 -2.04 0.50 10.52
CA LYS A 9 -2.61 1.38 9.49
C LYS A 9 -3.63 0.61 8.64
N LYS A 10 -3.22 -0.54 8.12
CA LYS A 10 -4.07 -1.38 7.26
C LYS A 10 -5.31 -1.89 7.98
N LEU A 11 -5.18 -2.30 9.26
CA LEU A 11 -6.33 -2.71 10.07
C LEU A 11 -7.39 -1.61 10.18
N LEU A 12 -6.97 -0.36 10.40
CA LEU A 12 -7.89 0.77 10.51
C LEU A 12 -8.59 1.09 9.20
N GLU A 13 -7.89 0.96 8.07
CA GLU A 13 -8.45 1.10 6.72
C GLU A 13 -9.50 0.02 6.46
N ASP A 14 -9.17 -1.26 6.69
CA ASP A 14 -10.10 -2.37 6.44
C ASP A 14 -11.36 -2.31 7.32
N VAL A 15 -11.22 -1.90 8.58
CA VAL A 15 -12.36 -1.66 9.48
C VAL A 15 -13.24 -0.53 8.94
N PHE A 16 -12.65 0.57 8.50
CA PHE A 16 -13.39 1.70 7.95
C PHE A 16 -14.12 1.32 6.65
N ASP A 17 -13.44 0.60 5.76
CA ASP A 17 -14.00 0.17 4.48
C ASP A 17 -15.18 -0.79 4.70
N LYS A 18 -15.02 -1.80 5.57
CA LYS A 18 -16.13 -2.69 5.94
C LYS A 18 -17.31 -1.90 6.49
N ALA A 19 -17.06 -1.02 7.46
CA ALA A 19 -18.12 -0.20 8.08
C ALA A 19 -18.83 0.70 7.05
N SER A 20 -18.08 1.29 6.12
CA SER A 20 -18.61 2.18 5.08
C SER A 20 -19.52 1.46 4.08
N ASN A 21 -19.26 0.17 3.82
CA ASN A 21 -20.05 -0.66 2.91
C ASN A 21 -21.31 -1.24 3.56
N GLU A 22 -21.37 -1.27 4.90
CA GLU A 22 -22.48 -1.83 5.68
C GLU A 22 -23.53 -0.78 6.08
N THR A 23 -23.26 0.50 5.83
CA THR A 23 -24.11 1.64 6.26
C THR A 23 -24.53 2.52 5.07
N PRO A 24 -25.73 3.14 5.11
CA PRO A 24 -26.10 4.17 4.13
C PRO A 24 -25.41 5.52 4.39
N GLU A 25 -24.71 5.67 5.52
CA GLU A 25 -23.99 6.89 5.87
C GLU A 25 -22.80 7.13 4.91
N THR A 26 -22.72 8.34 4.35
CA THR A 26 -21.62 8.72 3.45
C THR A 26 -20.58 9.61 4.13
N SER A 27 -20.95 10.23 5.26
CA SER A 27 -20.04 11.10 5.99
C SER A 27 -19.09 10.29 6.87
N PHE A 28 -17.81 10.66 6.91
CA PHE A 28 -16.81 10.00 7.77
C PHE A 28 -17.30 9.87 9.23
N SER A 29 -17.84 10.95 9.80
CA SER A 29 -18.37 10.95 11.17
C SER A 29 -19.62 10.06 11.32
N GLY A 30 -20.51 10.03 10.32
CA GLY A 30 -21.70 9.19 10.31
C GLY A 30 -21.35 7.71 10.29
N ILE A 31 -20.41 7.32 9.41
CA ILE A 31 -19.89 5.94 9.32
C ILE A 31 -19.31 5.53 10.67
N LEU A 32 -18.46 6.36 11.31
CA LEU A 32 -17.86 6.01 12.59
C LEU A 32 -18.86 5.90 13.74
N LYS A 33 -19.92 6.72 13.74
CA LYS A 33 -21.01 6.60 14.72
C LYS A 33 -21.80 5.32 14.53
N ASN A 34 -22.06 4.94 13.29
CA ASN A 34 -22.70 3.66 12.99
C ASN A 34 -21.81 2.49 13.39
N LEU A 35 -20.51 2.55 13.08
CA LEU A 35 -19.51 1.57 13.50
C LEU A 35 -19.51 1.39 15.03
N GLU A 36 -19.55 2.48 15.81
CA GLU A 36 -19.65 2.37 17.28
C GLU A 36 -20.89 1.59 17.72
N ILE A 37 -22.03 1.79 17.06
CA ILE A 37 -23.28 1.06 17.36
C ILE A 37 -23.09 -0.43 17.06
N VAL A 38 -22.58 -0.78 15.86
CA VAL A 38 -22.35 -2.16 15.44
C VAL A 38 -21.35 -2.87 16.36
N LEU A 39 -20.21 -2.23 16.65
CA LEU A 39 -19.18 -2.78 17.55
C LEU A 39 -19.76 -3.09 18.93
N ARG A 40 -20.58 -2.19 19.48
CA ARG A 40 -21.19 -2.37 20.80
C ARG A 40 -22.29 -3.43 20.79
N ASP A 41 -23.19 -3.37 19.83
CA ASP A 41 -24.44 -4.12 19.88
C ASP A 41 -24.22 -5.56 19.41
N GLU A 42 -23.42 -5.78 18.37
CA GLU A 42 -23.15 -7.10 17.79
C GLU A 42 -21.91 -7.77 18.39
N TYR A 43 -20.80 -7.03 18.51
CA TYR A 43 -19.51 -7.60 18.90
C TYR A 43 -19.18 -7.39 20.39
N LYS A 44 -20.01 -6.64 21.12
CA LYS A 44 -19.79 -6.25 22.54
C LYS A 44 -18.46 -5.52 22.77
N ILE A 45 -17.95 -4.86 21.74
CA ILE A 45 -16.72 -4.07 21.78
C ILE A 45 -17.08 -2.65 22.22
N THR A 46 -16.40 -2.17 23.27
CA THR A 46 -16.59 -0.80 23.75
C THR A 46 -15.50 0.10 23.16
N LEU A 47 -15.78 0.65 21.98
CA LEU A 47 -14.90 1.60 21.30
C LEU A 47 -15.71 2.80 20.80
N SER A 48 -15.43 3.98 21.34
CA SER A 48 -16.13 5.19 20.90
C SER A 48 -15.69 5.61 19.50
N TYR A 49 -16.62 6.19 18.74
CA TYR A 49 -16.33 6.73 17.40
C TYR A 49 -15.21 7.77 17.44
N LYS A 50 -15.09 8.54 18.54
CA LYS A 50 -14.01 9.51 18.75
C LYS A 50 -12.65 8.87 18.92
N THR A 51 -12.60 7.76 19.65
CA THR A 51 -11.37 7.00 19.84
C THR A 51 -10.89 6.43 18.50
N PHE A 52 -11.79 5.79 17.74
CA PHE A 52 -11.46 5.29 16.40
C PHE A 52 -11.07 6.42 15.44
N GLU A 53 -11.81 7.53 15.42
CA GLU A 53 -11.51 8.72 14.62
C GLU A 53 -10.08 9.23 14.88
N ASN A 54 -9.67 9.30 16.15
CA ASN A 54 -8.33 9.75 16.52
C ASN A 54 -7.25 8.78 16.02
N TYR A 55 -7.45 7.46 16.17
CA TYR A 55 -6.52 6.47 15.64
C TYR A 55 -6.40 6.56 14.12
N TYR A 56 -7.54 6.66 13.43
CA TYR A 56 -7.58 6.77 11.99
C TYR A 56 -6.86 8.03 11.50
N LYS A 57 -7.14 9.20 12.09
CA LYS A 57 -6.45 10.45 11.71
C LYS A 57 -4.95 10.37 11.98
N ALA A 58 -4.56 9.96 13.18
CA ALA A 58 -3.15 9.97 13.58
C ALA A 58 -2.29 8.99 12.77
N ILE A 59 -2.82 7.81 12.42
CA ILE A 59 -2.04 6.76 11.75
C ILE A 59 -2.25 6.74 10.24
N VAL A 60 -3.49 6.91 9.78
CA VAL A 60 -3.83 6.79 8.35
C VAL A 60 -3.61 8.13 7.63
N LYS A 61 -4.05 9.25 8.23
CA LYS A 61 -3.98 10.57 7.56
C LYS A 61 -2.68 11.33 7.83
N GLU A 62 -2.20 11.30 9.06
CA GLU A 62 -1.03 12.07 9.51
C GLU A 62 0.27 11.26 9.50
N GLU A 63 0.19 9.96 9.18
CA GLU A 63 1.32 9.01 9.13
C GLU A 63 2.14 8.95 10.42
N GLY A 64 1.51 9.28 11.54
CA GLY A 64 2.11 9.24 12.86
C GLY A 64 2.16 7.82 13.45
N ASP A 65 3.08 7.62 14.39
CA ASP A 65 3.21 6.38 15.15
C ASP A 65 2.39 6.45 16.45
N TYR A 66 1.06 6.57 16.32
CA TYR A 66 0.18 6.65 17.47
C TYR A 66 0.01 5.26 18.13
N PRO A 67 0.20 5.13 19.45
CA PRO A 67 0.07 3.85 20.13
C PRO A 67 -1.41 3.46 20.29
N ILE A 68 -1.78 2.29 19.75
CA ILE A 68 -3.09 1.66 19.97
C ILE A 68 -2.92 0.51 20.96
N LYS A 69 -3.85 0.39 21.91
CA LYS A 69 -3.86 -0.72 22.88
C LYS A 69 -4.11 -2.05 22.16
N SER A 70 -3.37 -3.10 22.55
CA SER A 70 -3.51 -4.45 21.96
C SER A 70 -4.95 -4.94 21.95
N LEU A 71 -5.68 -4.78 23.07
CA LEU A 71 -7.07 -5.19 23.17
C LEU A 71 -7.96 -4.55 22.09
N ILE A 72 -7.72 -3.27 21.77
CA ILE A 72 -8.48 -2.61 20.70
C ILE A 72 -8.10 -3.18 19.33
N LEU A 73 -6.83 -3.49 19.10
CA LEU A 73 -6.39 -4.14 17.85
C LEU A 73 -7.03 -5.52 17.72
N ASP A 74 -7.09 -6.31 18.79
CA ASP A 74 -7.73 -7.62 18.82
C ASP A 74 -9.24 -7.52 18.57
N ASP A 75 -9.90 -6.57 19.22
CA ASP A 75 -11.34 -6.32 19.05
C ASP A 75 -11.68 -5.88 17.62
N LEU A 76 -10.91 -4.96 17.05
CA LEU A 76 -11.07 -4.54 15.66
C LEU A 76 -10.79 -5.67 14.66
N SER A 77 -9.83 -6.54 14.96
CA SER A 77 -9.55 -7.73 14.14
C SER A 77 -10.73 -8.72 14.19
N ARG A 78 -11.37 -8.86 15.36
CA ARG A 78 -12.59 -9.67 15.53
C ARG A 78 -13.77 -9.13 14.72
N TYR A 79 -13.91 -7.79 14.65
CA TYR A 79 -14.90 -7.17 13.77
C TYR A 79 -14.67 -7.55 12.29
N LEU A 80 -13.42 -7.73 11.86
CA LEU A 80 -13.10 -8.20 10.51
C LEU A 80 -13.20 -9.72 10.32
N GLY A 81 -13.50 -10.48 11.38
CA GLY A 81 -13.64 -11.95 11.34
C GLY A 81 -12.36 -12.73 11.66
N PHE A 82 -11.33 -12.09 12.21
CA PHE A 82 -10.09 -12.73 12.68
C PHE A 82 -10.13 -13.02 14.18
N GLU A 83 -9.35 -13.98 14.66
CA GLU A 83 -9.35 -14.35 16.09
C GLU A 83 -8.64 -13.30 16.98
N SER A 84 -7.59 -12.69 16.46
CA SER A 84 -6.75 -11.70 17.16
C SER A 84 -6.02 -10.79 16.17
N PHE A 85 -5.40 -9.73 16.67
CA PHE A 85 -4.52 -8.90 15.85
C PHE A 85 -3.33 -9.69 15.30
N ASN A 86 -2.81 -10.65 16.05
CA ASN A 86 -1.73 -11.49 15.54
C ASN A 86 -2.20 -12.44 14.44
N ASP A 87 -3.44 -12.95 14.52
CA ASP A 87 -4.06 -13.75 13.45
C ASP A 87 -4.24 -12.92 12.17
N TYR A 88 -4.80 -11.71 12.30
CA TYR A 88 -4.87 -10.72 11.22
C TYR A 88 -3.49 -10.45 10.59
N CYS A 89 -2.46 -10.20 11.41
CA CYS A 89 -1.09 -9.98 10.95
C CYS A 89 -0.43 -11.23 10.35
N SER A 90 -0.93 -12.44 10.60
CA SER A 90 -0.31 -13.66 10.07
C SER A 90 -0.48 -13.76 8.55
N GLY A 91 -1.61 -13.27 8.03
CA GLY A 91 -1.79 -13.03 6.59
C GLY A 91 -0.80 -11.99 6.04
N TRP A 92 -0.56 -10.92 6.81
CA TRP A 92 0.38 -9.84 6.44
C TRP A 92 1.85 -10.26 6.47
N LYS A 93 2.29 -11.10 7.41
CA LYS A 93 3.68 -11.60 7.45
C LYS A 93 4.00 -12.49 6.26
N SER A 94 3.04 -13.32 5.82
CA SER A 94 3.17 -14.03 4.56
C SER A 94 3.23 -13.05 3.39
N PHE A 95 2.55 -11.91 3.52
CA PHE A 95 2.58 -10.88 2.51
C PHE A 95 3.96 -10.19 2.42
N GLU A 96 4.47 -9.70 3.55
CA GLU A 96 5.81 -9.12 3.59
C GLU A 96 6.88 -10.13 3.19
N TYR A 97 6.76 -11.41 3.57
CA TYR A 97 7.72 -12.44 3.14
C TYR A 97 7.74 -12.62 1.62
N LYS A 98 6.58 -12.73 0.96
CA LYS A 98 6.53 -12.91 -0.50
C LYS A 98 6.94 -11.66 -1.25
N VAL A 99 6.56 -10.46 -0.78
CA VAL A 99 7.05 -9.19 -1.35
C VAL A 99 8.56 -9.09 -1.15
N ASN A 100 9.06 -9.30 0.07
CA ASN A 100 10.50 -9.29 0.35
C ASN A 100 11.24 -10.39 -0.42
N GLN A 101 10.62 -11.53 -0.73
CA GLN A 101 11.21 -12.57 -1.56
C GLN A 101 11.27 -12.13 -3.03
N ALA A 102 10.20 -11.55 -3.56
CA ALA A 102 10.18 -10.97 -4.91
C ALA A 102 11.19 -9.81 -5.04
N LEU A 103 11.26 -8.94 -4.06
CA LEU A 103 12.27 -7.88 -3.94
C LEU A 103 13.67 -8.45 -3.69
N SER A 104 13.82 -9.54 -2.94
CA SER A 104 15.11 -10.19 -2.78
C SER A 104 15.56 -10.79 -4.10
N ASN A 105 14.68 -11.32 -4.94
CA ASN A 105 15.05 -11.75 -6.29
C ASN A 105 15.47 -10.55 -7.16
N LEU A 106 14.88 -9.37 -6.94
CA LEU A 106 15.32 -8.10 -7.54
C LEU A 106 16.72 -7.68 -7.04
N VAL A 107 17.01 -7.87 -5.74
CA VAL A 107 18.24 -7.40 -5.05
C VAL A 107 19.38 -8.45 -5.03
N ILE A 108 19.12 -9.76 -5.10
CA ILE A 108 20.13 -10.83 -5.05
C ILE A 108 21.03 -10.80 -6.30
N THR A 109 20.59 -10.14 -7.38
CA THR A 109 21.46 -9.83 -8.53
C THR A 109 22.40 -8.63 -8.25
N VAL A 110 22.26 -7.94 -7.12
CA VAL A 110 22.99 -6.70 -6.76
C VAL A 110 23.48 -6.77 -5.30
N ILE A 111 24.71 -7.24 -5.15
CA ILE A 111 25.41 -7.52 -3.90
C ILE A 111 25.36 -6.35 -2.87
N ASN A 112 25.04 -6.71 -1.62
CA ASN A 112 25.28 -6.02 -0.34
C ASN A 112 24.88 -4.54 -0.17
N LYS A 113 23.62 -4.35 0.27
CA LYS A 113 23.17 -3.72 1.54
C LYS A 113 21.79 -3.08 1.30
N PRO A 114 20.72 -3.46 2.03
CA PRO A 114 19.45 -2.77 1.88
C PRO A 114 19.53 -1.40 2.58
N ILE A 115 19.54 -0.33 1.80
CA ILE A 115 18.97 0.95 2.21
C ILE A 115 17.81 1.19 1.25
N ILE A 116 16.63 0.73 1.62
CA ILE A 116 15.41 1.02 0.87
C ILE A 116 14.55 1.89 1.78
N LYS A 117 14.40 3.15 1.38
CA LYS A 117 13.26 3.97 1.77
C LYS A 117 12.09 3.52 0.89
N MET A 118 10.96 3.24 1.51
CA MET A 118 9.70 2.90 0.83
C MET A 118 9.39 3.92 -0.28
N PRO A 119 8.88 3.50 -1.44
CA PRO A 119 8.54 4.42 -2.51
C PRO A 119 7.34 5.30 -2.11
N GLU A 120 7.48 6.62 -2.28
CA GLU A 120 6.56 7.65 -1.80
C GLU A 120 5.14 7.60 -2.41
N PHE A 121 4.86 6.73 -3.39
CA PHE A 121 3.52 6.60 -3.98
C PHE A 121 2.51 5.92 -3.04
N LEU A 122 2.98 5.25 -1.98
CA LEU A 122 2.12 4.71 -0.92
C LEU A 122 1.81 5.71 0.20
N THR A 123 2.37 6.92 0.15
CA THR A 123 2.15 7.98 1.16
C THR A 123 1.84 9.36 0.56
N LYS A 124 1.81 9.49 -0.77
CA LYS A 124 1.54 10.80 -1.41
C LYS A 124 0.90 10.70 -2.79
N GLN A 125 -0.43 10.66 -2.82
CA GLN A 125 -1.19 11.43 -3.82
C GLN A 125 -2.55 11.86 -3.26
N SER A 126 -2.64 13.16 -2.98
CA SER A 126 -3.89 13.88 -2.86
C SER A 126 -4.47 14.17 -4.24
N ASN A 127 -5.80 14.03 -4.33
CA ASN A 127 -6.73 14.53 -5.35
C ASN A 127 -6.84 13.80 -6.71
N LEU A 128 -8.10 13.44 -7.02
CA LEU A 128 -8.71 12.93 -8.28
C LEU A 128 -8.69 11.42 -8.52
N GLY A 129 -9.88 10.79 -8.44
CA GLY A 129 -10.11 9.40 -8.83
C GLY A 129 -11.50 8.82 -8.54
N ILE A 130 -12.34 9.47 -7.73
CA ILE A 130 -13.80 9.27 -7.78
C ILE A 130 -14.30 9.98 -9.04
N LEU A 131 -14.19 9.30 -10.19
CA LEU A 131 -14.85 9.70 -11.43
C LEU A 131 -15.31 8.46 -12.19
N GLY A 132 -16.29 7.78 -11.59
CA GLY A 132 -17.08 6.75 -12.26
C GLY A 132 -18.58 6.83 -11.95
N VAL A 133 -18.99 7.49 -10.87
CA VAL A 133 -20.40 7.56 -10.46
C VAL A 133 -20.70 8.92 -9.82
N LEU A 134 -21.22 9.86 -10.61
CA LEU A 134 -22.24 10.87 -10.26
C LEU A 134 -22.32 11.92 -11.38
N LEU A 135 -23.04 11.57 -12.44
CA LEU A 135 -23.37 12.49 -13.54
C LEU A 135 -24.89 12.69 -13.71
N VAL A 136 -25.67 12.62 -12.64
CA VAL A 136 -27.10 13.00 -12.69
C VAL A 136 -27.57 13.66 -11.39
N GLY A 137 -28.06 14.91 -11.53
CA GLY A 137 -28.83 15.70 -10.54
C GLY A 137 -27.95 16.56 -9.63
N GLY A 138 -27.72 17.86 -9.83
CA GLY A 138 -28.65 18.91 -10.27
C GLY A 138 -29.40 19.46 -9.06
N PHE A 139 -28.98 20.59 -8.47
CA PHE A 139 -29.83 21.74 -8.17
C PHE A 139 -29.06 22.91 -7.52
N LEU A 140 -29.65 24.09 -7.71
CA LEU A 140 -29.16 25.44 -7.54
C LEU A 140 -29.30 26.00 -6.11
N ALA A 141 -28.70 27.20 -5.92
CA ALA A 141 -28.81 28.20 -4.84
C ALA A 141 -27.73 28.10 -3.73
N GLY A 142 -26.98 29.14 -3.34
CA GLY A 142 -26.98 30.57 -3.65
C GLY A 142 -26.58 31.38 -2.39
N ASN A 143 -25.36 31.96 -2.40
CA ASN A 143 -24.76 32.99 -1.50
C ASN A 143 -24.52 32.62 0.00
N LYS A 144 -23.48 33.09 0.73
CA LYS A 144 -22.78 34.39 0.75
C LYS A 144 -21.47 34.29 1.59
N ILE A 145 -20.37 34.78 1.01
CA ILE A 145 -19.20 35.55 1.56
C ILE A 145 -18.72 35.29 3.01
N ILE A 146 -17.45 34.89 3.17
CA ILE A 146 -16.46 35.54 4.07
C ILE A 146 -15.07 35.52 3.38
N ASN A 147 -14.53 36.72 3.15
CA ASN A 147 -13.13 36.97 2.75
C ASN A 147 -12.18 36.66 3.91
N ASN A 148 -10.95 36.22 3.60
CA ASN A 148 -9.74 36.93 4.02
C ASN A 148 -8.54 36.43 3.22
N GLN A 149 -7.81 37.40 2.65
CA GLN A 149 -6.65 37.26 1.79
C GLN A 149 -5.49 36.56 2.51
N THR A 150 -4.81 35.67 1.80
CA THR A 150 -3.44 35.23 2.10
C THR A 150 -2.54 35.62 0.93
N PRO A 151 -1.43 36.34 1.17
CA PRO A 151 -0.44 36.62 0.14
C PRO A 151 0.62 35.51 0.04
N THR A 152 1.13 35.42 -1.18
CA THR A 152 2.11 34.51 -1.76
C THR A 152 3.58 34.88 -1.50
N ILE A 153 4.41 33.83 -1.38
CA ILE A 153 5.78 33.63 -1.93
C ILE A 153 6.92 34.53 -1.41
N SER A 154 7.97 33.92 -0.83
CA SER A 154 9.30 33.74 -1.48
C SER A 154 10.29 32.95 -0.60
N LYS A 155 11.24 32.29 -1.28
CA LYS A 155 12.35 31.51 -0.73
C LYS A 155 13.52 32.42 -0.40
N GLU A 156 14.15 32.22 0.76
CA GLU A 156 15.53 32.55 1.17
C GLU A 156 15.54 32.35 2.70
N SER A 157 16.58 31.97 3.43
CA SER A 157 17.98 31.65 3.20
C SER A 157 18.54 31.21 4.57
N LEU A 158 19.77 30.71 4.57
CA LEU A 158 20.72 30.71 5.69
C LEU A 158 20.53 29.72 6.85
N THR A 159 21.27 28.61 6.71
CA THR A 159 22.36 28.20 7.62
C THR A 159 22.41 28.85 9.01
N LYS A 160 22.36 28.02 10.06
CA LYS A 160 23.04 28.30 11.33
C LYS A 160 23.86 27.09 11.77
N ASN A 161 25.16 27.35 11.89
CA ASN A 161 26.18 26.48 12.44
C ASN A 161 26.06 26.42 13.97
N LEU A 162 26.51 25.30 14.54
CA LEU A 162 26.84 25.18 15.95
C LEU A 162 28.29 25.65 16.17
N GLU A 163 28.45 26.61 17.07
CA GLU A 163 29.72 27.12 17.59
C GLU A 163 30.38 26.10 18.52
N ILE A 164 31.70 25.93 18.45
CA ILE A 164 32.57 25.72 19.63
C ILE A 164 33.86 26.53 19.45
N GLU A 165 34.26 27.14 20.57
CA GLU A 165 35.17 28.26 20.76
C GLU A 165 36.66 28.04 20.45
N ASN A 166 37.29 29.22 20.33
CA ASN A 166 38.69 29.54 20.14
C ASN A 166 39.68 28.92 21.14
N ALA A 167 40.88 28.61 20.65
CA ALA A 167 42.13 28.83 21.40
C ALA A 167 43.26 29.19 20.42
N GLN A 168 43.86 30.37 20.62
CA GLN A 168 45.03 30.87 19.91
C GLN A 168 46.30 30.19 20.42
N VAL A 169 47.22 29.76 19.55
CA VAL A 169 48.67 29.79 19.82
C VAL A 169 49.46 30.12 18.54
N LEU A 170 50.48 30.94 18.74
CA LEU A 170 51.38 31.63 17.80
C LEU A 170 52.11 30.76 16.77
N GLY A 171 52.50 31.43 15.68
CA GLY A 171 53.04 30.88 14.45
C GLY A 171 54.40 30.17 14.53
N ILE A 172 54.60 29.29 13.56
CA ILE A 172 55.91 28.96 12.98
C ILE A 172 55.71 28.82 11.47
N ALA A 173 56.60 29.46 10.71
CA ALA A 173 56.60 29.53 9.26
C ALA A 173 57.11 28.24 8.58
N HIS A 174 56.73 28.09 7.30
CA HIS A 174 57.23 27.16 6.25
C HIS A 174 56.62 25.74 6.29
N ILE A 175 56.20 25.07 5.20
CA ILE A 175 56.59 24.98 3.78
C ILE A 175 55.36 24.47 2.97
N PRO A 176 55.14 24.84 1.69
CA PRO A 176 54.13 24.16 0.87
C PRO A 176 54.66 22.81 0.41
N VAL A 177 54.16 21.71 0.98
CA VAL A 177 54.34 20.38 0.38
C VAL A 177 53.19 20.15 -0.59
N THR A 178 53.44 20.45 -1.85
CA THR A 178 52.68 19.92 -2.98
C THR A 178 52.92 18.42 -3.05
N MET A 179 51.91 17.62 -2.67
CA MET A 179 51.77 16.24 -3.13
C MET A 179 50.39 16.09 -3.77
N GLU A 180 50.31 16.39 -5.06
CA GLU A 180 49.20 15.91 -5.89
C GLU A 180 49.35 14.39 -6.05
N SER A 181 48.64 13.63 -5.23
CA SER A 181 48.29 12.26 -5.60
C SER A 181 47.04 12.32 -6.47
N LYS A 182 47.22 12.27 -7.79
CA LYS A 182 46.14 11.95 -8.73
C LYS A 182 45.78 10.47 -8.54
N VAL A 183 45.01 10.17 -7.51
CA VAL A 183 44.19 8.95 -7.48
C VAL A 183 43.04 9.20 -8.44
N SER A 184 43.20 8.71 -9.67
CA SER A 184 42.15 8.68 -10.68
C SER A 184 40.98 7.83 -10.15
N GLN A 185 39.97 8.48 -9.59
CA GLN A 185 38.68 7.88 -9.28
C GLN A 185 37.92 7.66 -10.58
N GLN A 186 38.37 6.71 -11.39
CA GLN A 186 37.51 6.09 -12.39
C GLN A 186 36.94 4.82 -11.78
N THR A 187 35.92 4.97 -10.95
CA THR A 187 34.99 3.88 -10.67
C THR A 187 34.23 3.57 -11.97
N PRO A 188 34.33 2.35 -12.53
CA PRO A 188 33.44 1.96 -13.61
C PRO A 188 32.02 1.93 -13.05
N THR A 189 31.20 2.91 -13.45
CA THR A 189 29.76 2.87 -13.22
C THR A 189 29.18 1.77 -14.12
N ILE A 190 29.14 0.54 -13.62
CA ILE A 190 28.35 -0.52 -14.23
C ILE A 190 26.89 -0.08 -14.07
N SER A 191 26.24 0.33 -15.17
CA SER A 191 24.80 0.61 -15.17
C SER A 191 24.06 -0.71 -14.99
N VAL A 192 23.86 -1.10 -13.74
CA VAL A 192 23.08 -2.28 -13.38
C VAL A 192 21.67 -2.06 -13.89
N LYS A 193 21.32 -2.80 -14.92
CA LYS A 193 19.98 -2.83 -15.48
C LYS A 193 19.05 -3.41 -14.42
N GLN A 194 18.02 -2.67 -14.03
CA GLN A 194 17.06 -3.11 -13.01
C GLN A 194 15.79 -3.67 -13.67
N GLN A 195 15.24 -4.75 -13.11
CA GLN A 195 13.97 -5.33 -13.56
C GLN A 195 12.79 -4.57 -12.95
N ASN A 196 12.58 -3.33 -13.42
CA ASN A 196 11.53 -2.44 -12.90
C ASN A 196 10.20 -2.55 -13.66
N CYS A 197 10.07 -3.59 -14.50
CA CYS A 197 8.85 -3.91 -15.20
C CYS A 197 8.39 -5.33 -14.86
N MET A 198 7.14 -5.62 -15.15
CA MET A 198 6.54 -6.94 -15.01
C MET A 198 5.74 -7.28 -16.28
N TYR A 199 5.49 -8.57 -16.48
CA TYR A 199 4.61 -9.09 -17.53
C TYR A 199 3.80 -10.26 -17.00
N TRP A 200 2.64 -10.50 -17.58
CA TRP A 200 1.81 -11.66 -17.29
C TRP A 200 2.30 -12.87 -18.11
N ASP A 201 2.60 -13.99 -17.46
CA ASP A 201 3.12 -15.20 -18.13
C ASP A 201 2.05 -16.27 -18.37
N ASP A 202 0.79 -15.85 -18.43
CA ASP A 202 -0.42 -16.66 -18.38
C ASP A 202 -0.75 -17.21 -16.98
N LYS A 203 0.17 -17.28 -16.03
CA LYS A 203 -0.12 -17.83 -14.69
C LYS A 203 0.03 -16.81 -13.58
N GLU A 204 1.07 -16.02 -13.61
CA GLU A 204 1.44 -15.03 -12.60
C GLU A 204 2.18 -13.86 -13.24
N TYR A 205 2.32 -12.76 -12.50
CA TYR A 205 3.19 -11.67 -12.95
C TYR A 205 4.65 -12.00 -12.66
N LYS A 206 5.50 -11.88 -13.69
CA LYS A 206 6.95 -12.07 -13.60
C LYS A 206 7.70 -10.77 -13.84
N LEU A 207 8.82 -10.62 -13.16
CA LEU A 207 9.73 -9.49 -13.33
C LEU A 207 10.41 -9.55 -14.71
N ALA A 208 10.62 -8.37 -15.29
CA ALA A 208 11.29 -8.18 -16.56
C ALA A 208 12.04 -6.84 -16.63
N TYR A 209 12.97 -6.76 -17.56
CA TYR A 209 13.61 -5.50 -17.92
C TYR A 209 12.68 -4.69 -18.82
N CYS A 210 12.54 -3.39 -18.53
CA CYS A 210 11.62 -2.51 -19.27
C CYS A 210 11.98 -2.29 -20.75
N ASP A 211 13.20 -2.60 -21.14
CA ASP A 211 13.71 -2.52 -22.51
C ASP A 211 13.81 -3.91 -23.18
N ASP A 212 13.20 -4.94 -22.58
CA ASP A 212 12.99 -6.20 -23.27
C ASP A 212 12.13 -5.94 -24.53
N LYS A 213 12.64 -6.37 -25.68
CA LYS A 213 12.04 -6.12 -26.99
C LYS A 213 11.21 -7.31 -27.48
N ASN A 214 10.94 -8.29 -26.64
CA ASN A 214 10.08 -9.41 -27.01
C ASN A 214 8.65 -8.91 -27.29
N PRO A 215 8.17 -8.98 -28.54
CA PRO A 215 6.86 -8.44 -28.91
C PRO A 215 5.68 -9.27 -28.38
N LYS A 216 5.94 -10.45 -27.80
CA LYS A 216 4.90 -11.33 -27.24
C LYS A 216 4.52 -10.97 -25.80
N ILE A 217 5.32 -10.16 -25.13
CA ILE A 217 5.06 -9.76 -23.74
C ILE A 217 4.63 -8.30 -23.70
N GLU A 218 3.59 -8.03 -22.92
CA GLU A 218 3.19 -6.66 -22.60
C GLU A 218 3.90 -6.26 -21.29
N LEU A 219 4.89 -5.37 -21.40
CA LEU A 219 5.61 -4.86 -20.24
C LEU A 219 4.80 -3.76 -19.55
N LYS A 220 4.62 -3.92 -18.25
CA LYS A 220 4.00 -2.92 -17.36
C LYS A 220 5.01 -2.49 -16.29
N PRO A 221 4.93 -1.26 -15.76
CA PRO A 221 5.70 -0.91 -14.57
C PRO A 221 5.46 -1.92 -13.45
N ILE A 222 6.49 -2.21 -12.66
CA ILE A 222 6.37 -3.17 -11.55
C ILE A 222 5.28 -2.74 -10.57
N ASP A 223 4.41 -3.69 -10.24
CA ASP A 223 3.52 -3.64 -9.09
C ASP A 223 3.86 -4.83 -8.20
N GLU A 224 4.45 -4.55 -7.04
CA GLU A 224 4.94 -5.57 -6.10
C GLU A 224 3.81 -6.46 -5.56
N ILE A 225 2.59 -5.91 -5.44
CA ILE A 225 1.41 -6.63 -4.97
C ILE A 225 0.99 -7.65 -6.02
N LEU A 226 0.89 -7.21 -7.28
CA LEU A 226 0.49 -8.08 -8.37
C LEU A 226 1.51 -9.20 -8.60
N VAL A 227 2.80 -8.90 -8.55
CA VAL A 227 3.87 -9.92 -8.66
C VAL A 227 3.80 -10.95 -7.53
N ALA A 228 3.49 -10.52 -6.29
CA ALA A 228 3.54 -11.41 -5.14
C ALA A 228 2.26 -12.24 -4.91
N TYR A 229 1.07 -11.74 -5.30
CA TYR A 229 -0.21 -12.39 -4.99
C TYR A 229 -1.12 -12.66 -6.17
N PHE A 230 -0.94 -11.99 -7.30
CA PHE A 230 -1.87 -12.13 -8.40
C PHE A 230 -1.47 -13.35 -9.24
N GLN A 231 -2.16 -14.47 -8.99
CA GLN A 231 -1.94 -15.74 -9.67
C GLN A 231 -3.27 -16.30 -10.15
N ARG A 232 -3.24 -16.91 -11.34
CA ARG A 232 -4.33 -17.73 -11.86
C ARG A 232 -4.35 -19.07 -11.14
N ILE A 233 -5.51 -19.45 -10.62
CA ILE A 233 -5.75 -20.76 -10.01
C ILE A 233 -5.97 -21.77 -11.13
N THR A 234 -4.92 -22.50 -11.46
CA THR A 234 -4.91 -23.49 -12.55
C THR A 234 -5.62 -24.80 -12.19
N ARG A 235 -5.59 -25.19 -10.91
CA ARG A 235 -6.31 -26.38 -10.40
C ARG A 235 -7.67 -25.99 -9.86
N LYS A 236 -8.62 -25.80 -10.76
CA LYS A 236 -9.99 -25.36 -10.43
C LYS A 236 -10.64 -26.37 -9.50
N ASP A 237 -10.55 -27.67 -9.80
CA ASP A 237 -10.97 -28.83 -9.00
C ASP A 237 -10.64 -28.79 -7.50
N THR A 238 -9.62 -28.04 -7.09
CA THR A 238 -9.27 -27.85 -5.67
C THR A 238 -10.11 -26.81 -4.95
N LEU A 239 -10.94 -26.05 -5.66
CA LEU A 239 -11.78 -24.99 -5.11
C LEU A 239 -13.05 -25.57 -4.49
N THR A 240 -13.20 -25.32 -3.20
CA THR A 240 -14.38 -25.64 -2.41
C THR A 240 -14.90 -24.36 -1.76
N VAL A 241 -16.16 -24.34 -1.35
CA VAL A 241 -16.72 -23.17 -0.67
C VAL A 241 -15.88 -22.82 0.56
N ASP A 242 -15.50 -23.83 1.36
CA ASP A 242 -14.74 -23.63 2.60
C ASP A 242 -13.37 -22.99 2.40
N ASN A 243 -12.66 -23.34 1.31
CA ASN A 243 -11.30 -22.83 1.08
C ASN A 243 -11.25 -21.56 0.20
N ALA A 244 -12.26 -21.34 -0.65
CA ALA A 244 -12.24 -20.29 -1.66
C ALA A 244 -13.19 -19.12 -1.36
N TYR A 245 -14.28 -19.36 -0.63
CA TYR A 245 -15.25 -18.32 -0.33
C TYR A 245 -14.60 -17.18 0.46
N GLY A 246 -14.85 -15.95 0.01
CA GLY A 246 -14.26 -14.76 0.64
C GLY A 246 -12.80 -14.47 0.26
N LYS A 247 -12.09 -15.42 -0.37
CA LYS A 247 -10.63 -15.41 -0.57
C LYS A 247 -10.18 -15.51 -2.04
N VAL A 248 -11.12 -15.77 -2.95
CA VAL A 248 -10.83 -15.97 -4.38
C VAL A 248 -11.64 -14.99 -5.21
N TRP A 249 -11.05 -14.57 -6.33
CA TRP A 249 -11.67 -13.71 -7.33
C TRP A 249 -11.85 -14.48 -8.63
N TYR A 250 -12.79 -14.06 -9.47
CA TYR A 250 -13.07 -14.70 -10.75
C TYR A 250 -13.30 -13.68 -11.86
N SER A 251 -13.03 -14.13 -13.08
CA SER A 251 -13.43 -13.46 -14.31
C SER A 251 -14.28 -14.39 -15.15
N LYS A 252 -15.31 -13.85 -15.81
CA LYS A 252 -16.18 -14.59 -16.71
C LYS A 252 -16.17 -13.95 -18.10
N HIS A 253 -15.63 -14.68 -19.07
CA HIS A 253 -15.55 -14.23 -20.46
C HIS A 253 -15.95 -15.35 -21.41
N LYS A 254 -16.90 -15.07 -22.31
CA LYS A 254 -17.41 -16.02 -23.33
C LYS A 254 -17.77 -17.41 -22.77
N GLY A 255 -18.32 -17.46 -21.55
CA GLY A 255 -18.74 -18.70 -20.90
C GLY A 255 -17.65 -19.40 -20.08
N ASN A 256 -16.38 -19.03 -20.25
CA ASN A 256 -15.27 -19.54 -19.46
C ASN A 256 -15.14 -18.72 -18.17
N VAL A 257 -14.89 -19.42 -17.06
CA VAL A 257 -14.63 -18.82 -15.76
C VAL A 257 -13.22 -19.17 -15.34
N GLU A 258 -12.41 -18.15 -15.10
CA GLU A 258 -11.07 -18.26 -14.54
C GLU A 258 -11.07 -17.70 -13.12
N PHE A 259 -10.25 -18.31 -12.26
CA PHE A 259 -10.14 -17.96 -10.85
C PHE A 259 -8.75 -17.42 -10.54
N PHE A 260 -8.69 -16.48 -9.60
CA PHE A 260 -7.47 -15.77 -9.23
C PHE A 260 -7.36 -15.63 -7.70
N THR A 261 -6.12 -15.57 -7.23
CA THR A 261 -5.78 -15.51 -5.80
C THR A 261 -5.88 -14.11 -5.18
N SER A 262 -6.02 -13.06 -5.99
CA SER A 262 -6.18 -11.68 -5.53
C SER A 262 -7.11 -10.89 -6.43
N ASP A 263 -7.56 -9.73 -5.94
CA ASP A 263 -8.29 -8.74 -6.74
C ASP A 263 -7.42 -8.16 -7.86
N GLY A 264 -8.06 -7.55 -8.86
CA GLY A 264 -7.39 -6.81 -9.92
C GLY A 264 -8.13 -6.88 -11.26
N ILE A 265 -7.37 -6.83 -12.34
CA ILE A 265 -7.88 -6.86 -13.71
C ILE A 265 -7.41 -8.16 -14.36
N ASP A 266 -8.34 -8.87 -15.00
CA ASP A 266 -8.03 -10.04 -15.81
C ASP A 266 -7.05 -9.67 -16.95
N PRO A 267 -5.82 -10.22 -16.96
CA PRO A 267 -4.81 -9.84 -17.94
C PRO A 267 -5.15 -10.25 -19.38
N GLU A 268 -6.05 -11.22 -19.58
CA GLU A 268 -6.39 -11.75 -20.90
C GLU A 268 -7.52 -10.96 -21.57
N ASN A 269 -8.46 -10.41 -20.79
CA ASN A 269 -9.62 -9.72 -21.34
C ASN A 269 -9.87 -8.31 -20.80
N GLY A 270 -9.04 -7.84 -19.87
CA GLY A 270 -9.06 -6.47 -19.34
C GLY A 270 -10.26 -6.15 -18.44
N LYS A 271 -11.06 -7.14 -18.03
CA LYS A 271 -12.18 -6.92 -17.12
C LYS A 271 -11.73 -6.96 -15.67
N GLU A 272 -12.34 -6.12 -14.85
CA GLU A 272 -12.20 -6.18 -13.40
C GLU A 272 -12.68 -7.54 -12.87
N LEU A 273 -11.88 -8.12 -11.97
CA LEU A 273 -12.22 -9.37 -11.32
C LEU A 273 -13.34 -9.15 -10.29
N ARG A 274 -14.17 -10.17 -10.11
CA ARG A 274 -15.26 -10.13 -9.13
C ARG A 274 -14.95 -11.10 -8.00
N LYS A 275 -15.33 -10.76 -6.77
CA LYS A 275 -15.24 -11.68 -5.65
C LYS A 275 -16.07 -12.94 -5.91
N ALA A 276 -15.48 -14.12 -5.75
CA ALA A 276 -16.15 -15.38 -6.02
C ALA A 276 -17.24 -15.64 -4.98
N THR A 277 -18.46 -15.82 -5.44
CA THR A 277 -19.59 -16.25 -4.61
C THR A 277 -19.57 -17.76 -4.47
N GLU A 278 -20.25 -18.27 -3.44
CA GLU A 278 -20.46 -19.71 -3.23
C GLU A 278 -20.96 -20.39 -4.52
N TYR A 279 -22.01 -19.84 -5.14
CA TYR A 279 -22.55 -20.35 -6.41
C TYR A 279 -21.51 -20.45 -7.53
N ILE A 280 -20.64 -19.44 -7.69
CA ILE A 280 -19.61 -19.45 -8.74
C ILE A 280 -18.57 -20.54 -8.45
N ILE A 281 -18.15 -20.66 -7.19
CA ILE A 281 -17.20 -21.69 -6.75
C ILE A 281 -17.78 -23.09 -6.98
N GLU A 282 -19.02 -23.34 -6.58
CA GLU A 282 -19.64 -24.65 -6.73
C GLU A 282 -19.89 -25.05 -8.19
N THR A 283 -20.24 -24.07 -9.03
CA THR A 283 -20.57 -24.30 -10.44
C THR A 283 -19.31 -24.49 -11.29
N TYR A 284 -18.27 -23.68 -11.04
CA TYR A 284 -17.10 -23.59 -11.92
C TYR A 284 -15.78 -24.05 -11.27
N GLY A 285 -15.74 -24.20 -9.95
CA GLY A 285 -14.56 -24.65 -9.18
C GLY A 285 -14.47 -26.17 -9.01
N ARG A 286 -15.33 -26.96 -9.63
CA ARG A 286 -15.23 -28.44 -9.63
C ARG A 286 -14.97 -29.01 -11.03
N GLN A 287 -14.52 -28.17 -11.96
CA GLN A 287 -14.28 -28.51 -13.37
C GLN A 287 -12.80 -28.71 -13.67
#